data_AF-A0A321L8J6-F1
#
_entry.id   AF-A0A321L8J6-F1
#
_cell.length_a   1.000
_cell.length_b   1.000
_cell.length_c   1.000
_cell.angle_alpha   90.00
_cell.angle_beta   90.00
_cell.angle_gamma   90.00
#
_symmetry.space_group_name_H-M   'P 1'
#
loop_
_entity.id
_entity.type
_entity.pdbx_description
1 polymer ?
#
loop_
_entity_poly.entity_id
_entity_poly.type
_entity_poly.pdbx_seq_one_letter_code
_entity_poly.pdbx_strand_id
1 'polypeptide(L)'
;MPDKKKKANEWFSVECWLELFGDNMTELSGNAERIMVLMISLRHMIKGSKSERKKAAHAIQNCVKACVPFTRTQLLADYTELKTKKHKATEQVRR
;
A
#
# COMPACT_ATOMS: atom_id res chain seq x y z
N MET A 1 -23.11 10.79 19.02
CA MET A 1 -23.04 9.52 18.24
C MET A 1 -21.58 9.14 17.97
N PRO A 2 -20.98 8.29 18.81
CA PRO A 2 -19.59 7.83 18.66
C PRO A 2 -19.41 6.71 17.61
N ASP A 3 -20.43 5.90 17.32
CA ASP A 3 -20.28 4.67 16.53
C ASP A 3 -20.07 4.87 15.02
N LYS A 4 -20.55 5.97 14.44
CA LYS A 4 -20.40 6.22 12.99
C LYS A 4 -18.95 6.56 12.61
N LYS A 5 -18.15 7.14 13.52
CA LYS A 5 -16.74 7.47 13.26
C LYS A 5 -15.82 6.24 13.29
N LYS A 6 -16.10 5.27 14.17
CA LYS A 6 -15.32 4.01 14.23
C LYS A 6 -15.42 3.24 12.92
N LYS A 7 -16.64 3.05 12.40
CA LYS A 7 -16.88 2.37 11.12
C LYS A 7 -16.15 3.03 9.96
N ALA A 8 -16.20 4.35 9.83
CA ALA A 8 -15.53 5.03 8.72
C ALA A 8 -14.00 4.82 8.73
N ASN A 9 -13.35 4.78 9.89
CA ASN A 9 -11.92 4.53 9.97
C ASN A 9 -11.55 3.08 9.62
N GLU A 10 -12.37 2.11 10.03
CA GLU A 10 -12.19 0.68 9.69
C GLU A 10 -12.31 0.46 8.17
N TRP A 11 -13.26 1.14 7.52
CA TRP A 11 -13.50 1.00 6.08
C TRP A 11 -12.38 1.60 5.21
N PHE A 12 -11.55 2.48 5.76
CA PHE A 12 -10.39 3.06 5.08
C PHE A 12 -9.05 2.53 5.63
N SER A 13 -9.08 1.44 6.38
CA SER A 13 -7.88 0.76 6.86
C SER A 13 -7.08 0.16 5.70
N VAL A 14 -5.80 -0.10 5.93
CA VAL A 14 -4.92 -0.74 4.93
C VAL A 14 -5.44 -2.14 4.61
N GLU A 15 -5.88 -2.86 5.63
CA GLU A 15 -6.45 -4.21 5.55
C GLU A 15 -7.68 -4.25 4.64
N CYS A 16 -8.60 -3.30 4.79
CA CYS A 16 -9.80 -3.20 3.93
C CYS A 16 -9.43 -2.97 2.45
N TRP A 17 -8.40 -2.15 2.17
CA TRP A 17 -7.93 -1.95 0.79
C TRP A 17 -7.32 -3.22 0.20
N LEU A 18 -6.63 -4.02 1.01
CA LEU A 18 -6.10 -5.32 0.58
C LEU A 18 -7.21 -6.34 0.34
N GLU A 19 -8.26 -6.36 1.15
CA GLU A 19 -9.43 -7.22 0.92
C GLU A 19 -10.15 -6.86 -0.38
N LEU A 20 -10.29 -5.57 -0.68
CA LEU A 20 -11.02 -5.09 -1.86
C LEU A 20 -10.24 -5.23 -3.17
N PHE A 21 -8.91 -5.09 -3.12
CA PHE A 21 -8.08 -4.96 -4.32
C PHE A 21 -6.86 -5.90 -4.34
N GLY A 22 -6.72 -6.79 -3.35
CA GLY A 22 -5.56 -7.66 -3.17
C GLY A 22 -5.24 -8.49 -4.41
N ASP A 23 -6.24 -9.13 -5.02
CA ASP A 23 -6.06 -9.91 -6.24
C ASP A 23 -5.51 -9.04 -7.39
N ASN A 24 -6.10 -7.85 -7.59
CA ASN A 24 -5.65 -6.91 -8.62
C ASN A 24 -4.23 -6.37 -8.38
N MET A 25 -3.84 -6.19 -7.10
CA MET A 25 -2.51 -5.69 -6.73
C MET A 25 -1.43 -6.77 -6.80
N THR A 26 -1.78 -8.01 -6.47
CA THR A 26 -0.85 -9.14 -6.37
C THR A 26 -0.57 -9.79 -7.72
N GLU A 27 -1.56 -9.86 -8.62
CA GLU A 27 -1.42 -10.52 -9.92
C GLU A 27 -0.39 -9.83 -10.83
N LEU A 28 -0.35 -8.50 -10.81
CA LEU A 28 0.58 -7.71 -11.62
C LEU A 28 1.07 -6.53 -10.80
N SER A 29 2.36 -6.50 -10.46
CA SER A 29 2.98 -5.40 -9.71
C SER A 29 2.80 -4.01 -10.35
N GLY A 30 2.63 -3.97 -11.68
CA GLY A 30 2.28 -2.74 -12.40
C GLY A 30 0.87 -2.20 -12.08
N ASN A 31 -0.06 -3.03 -11.62
CA ASN A 31 -1.40 -2.60 -11.21
C ASN A 31 -1.36 -1.87 -9.87
N ALA A 32 -0.59 -2.35 -8.89
CA ALA A 32 -0.39 -1.65 -7.63
C ALA A 32 0.17 -0.22 -7.84
N GLU A 33 1.15 -0.09 -8.74
CA GLU A 33 1.73 1.21 -9.13
C GLU A 33 0.71 2.12 -9.82
N ARG A 34 -0.09 1.57 -10.75
CA ARG A 34 -1.17 2.33 -11.42
C ARG A 34 -2.23 2.82 -10.43
N ILE A 35 -2.63 1.99 -9.46
CA ILE A 35 -3.58 2.35 -8.41
C ILE A 35 -3.00 3.48 -7.54
N MET A 36 -1.73 3.37 -7.14
CA MET A 36 -1.05 4.44 -6.39
C MET A 36 -1.08 5.77 -7.14
N VAL A 37 -0.69 5.77 -8.42
CA VAL A 37 -0.70 6.98 -9.26
C VAL A 37 -2.10 7.57 -9.36
N LEU A 38 -3.10 6.73 -9.66
CA LEU A 38 -4.49 7.15 -9.77
C LEU A 38 -5.01 7.81 -8.48
N MET A 39 -4.74 7.18 -7.32
CA MET A 39 -5.19 7.69 -6.02
C MET A 39 -4.51 9.01 -5.65
N ILE A 40 -3.22 9.16 -5.97
CA ILE A 40 -2.49 10.42 -5.78
C ILE A 40 -3.08 11.50 -6.70
N SER A 41 -3.36 11.19 -7.97
CA SER A 41 -3.99 12.13 -8.90
C SER A 41 -5.38 12.56 -8.41
N LEU A 42 -6.20 11.63 -7.93
CA LEU A 42 -7.52 11.89 -7.35
C LEU A 42 -7.45 12.81 -6.13
N ARG A 43 -6.41 12.68 -5.29
CA ARG A 43 -6.20 13.53 -4.09
C ARG A 43 -6.26 15.02 -4.41
N HIS A 44 -5.71 15.42 -5.55
CA HIS A 44 -5.64 16.82 -5.96
C HIS A 44 -6.97 17.35 -6.53
N MET A 45 -7.87 16.45 -6.95
CA MET A 45 -9.16 16.81 -7.54
C MET A 45 -10.30 16.85 -6.51
N ILE A 46 -10.07 16.37 -5.29
CA ILE A 46 -11.10 16.34 -4.23
C ILE A 46 -11.46 17.77 -3.80
N LYS A 47 -12.72 18.13 -4.06
CA LYS A 47 -13.35 19.37 -3.59
C LYS A 47 -14.09 19.12 -2.27
N GLY A 48 -14.24 20.16 -1.47
CA GLY A 48 -14.95 20.11 -0.18
C GLY A 48 -14.28 20.95 0.90
N SER A 49 -14.85 20.90 2.11
CA SER A 49 -14.29 21.56 3.28
C SER A 49 -12.89 21.04 3.62
N LYS A 50 -12.13 21.80 4.41
CA LYS A 50 -10.79 21.38 4.89
C LYS A 50 -10.84 20.03 5.62
N SER A 51 -11.91 19.79 6.38
CA SER A 51 -12.12 18.55 7.14
C SER A 51 -12.34 17.35 6.21
N GLU A 52 -13.16 17.49 5.18
CA GLU A 52 -13.42 16.44 4.19
C GLU A 52 -12.17 16.12 3.37
N ARG A 53 -11.47 17.14 2.88
CA ARG A 53 -10.20 16.97 2.16
C ARG A 53 -9.15 16.24 3.00
N LYS A 54 -9.08 16.52 4.31
CA LYS A 54 -8.16 15.82 5.23
C LYS A 54 -8.51 14.34 5.38
N LYS A 55 -9.80 14.00 5.50
CA LYS A 55 -10.26 12.60 5.56
C LYS A 55 -9.98 11.85 4.27
N ALA A 56 -10.28 12.46 3.13
CA ALA A 56 -10.02 11.85 1.83
C ALA A 56 -8.53 11.64 1.58
N ALA A 57 -7.69 12.61 1.94
CA ALA A 57 -6.24 12.46 1.89
C ALA A 57 -5.73 11.29 2.78
N HIS A 58 -6.33 11.10 3.95
CA HIS A 58 -5.99 9.98 4.82
C HIS A 58 -6.38 8.62 4.22
N ALA A 59 -7.58 8.49 3.66
CA ALA A 59 -8.02 7.27 2.98
C ALA A 59 -7.12 6.92 1.78
N ILE A 60 -6.77 7.92 0.96
CA ILE A 60 -5.83 7.77 -0.16
C ILE A 60 -4.45 7.31 0.34
N GLN A 61 -3.96 7.90 1.43
CA GLN A 61 -2.68 7.51 1.99
C GLN A 61 -2.68 6.05 2.47
N ASN A 62 -3.79 5.56 3.02
CA ASN A 62 -3.91 4.15 3.43
C ASN A 62 -3.97 3.22 2.21
N CYS A 63 -4.68 3.60 1.15
CA CYS A 63 -4.67 2.86 -0.12
C CYS A 63 -3.25 2.76 -0.71
N VAL A 64 -2.53 3.89 -0.75
CA VAL A 64 -1.14 3.92 -1.22
C VAL A 64 -0.26 2.99 -0.39
N LYS A 65 -0.38 3.02 0.96
CA LYS A 65 0.35 2.10 1.83
C LYS A 65 0.04 0.62 1.55
N ALA A 66 -1.21 0.28 1.27
CA ALA A 66 -1.61 -1.07 0.90
C ALA A 66 -0.94 -1.54 -0.40
N CYS A 67 -0.72 -0.63 -1.34
CA CYS A 67 -0.10 -0.96 -2.64
C CYS A 67 1.42 -1.16 -2.55
N VAL A 68 2.13 -0.46 -1.65
CA VAL A 68 3.61 -0.42 -1.59
C VAL A 68 4.26 -1.82 -1.61
N PRO A 69 3.83 -2.81 -0.81
CA PRO A 69 4.42 -4.16 -0.81
C PRO A 69 4.38 -4.87 -2.17
N PHE A 70 3.43 -4.51 -3.02
CA PHE A 70 3.21 -5.17 -4.32
C PHE A 70 3.82 -4.38 -5.49
N THR A 71 4.43 -3.23 -5.22
CA THR A 71 5.14 -2.47 -6.25
C THR A 71 6.35 -3.24 -6.73
N ARG A 72 6.73 -3.04 -7.99
CA ARG A 72 7.88 -3.75 -8.58
C ARG A 72 9.16 -3.45 -7.81
N THR A 73 9.33 -2.20 -7.39
CA THR A 73 10.49 -1.75 -6.61
C THR A 73 10.63 -2.51 -5.30
N GLN A 74 9.54 -2.67 -4.54
CA GLN A 74 9.58 -3.37 -3.25
C GLN A 74 9.85 -4.86 -3.44
N LEU A 75 9.18 -5.50 -4.41
CA LEU A 75 9.42 -6.91 -4.72
C LEU A 75 10.89 -7.20 -5.13
N LEU A 76 11.51 -6.28 -5.89
CA LEU A 76 12.92 -6.39 -6.26
C LEU A 76 13.87 -6.18 -5.06
N ALA A 77 13.55 -5.25 -4.16
CA ALA A 77 14.30 -5.02 -2.94
C ALA A 77 14.30 -6.27 -2.05
N ASP A 78 13.12 -6.85 -1.81
CA ASP A 78 12.95 -8.05 -0.99
C ASP A 78 13.71 -9.25 -1.58
N TYR A 79 13.66 -9.42 -2.92
CA TYR A 79 14.40 -10.47 -3.62
C TYR A 79 15.92 -10.30 -3.50
N THR A 80 16.42 -9.07 -3.57
CA THR A 80 17.86 -8.76 -3.44
C THR A 80 18.35 -8.99 -2.02
N GLU A 81 17.54 -8.63 -1.02
CA GLU A 81 17.84 -8.88 0.38
C GLU A 81 17.90 -10.39 0.69
N LEU A 82 16.94 -11.17 0.17
CA LEU A 82 16.93 -12.63 0.28
C LEU A 82 18.18 -13.27 -0.32
N LYS A 83 18.63 -12.84 -1.51
CA LYS A 83 19.87 -13.32 -2.13
C LYS A 83 21.09 -13.03 -1.26
N THR A 84 21.17 -11.82 -0.74
CA THR A 84 22.30 -11.38 0.10
C THR A 84 22.39 -12.20 1.39
N LYS A 85 21.25 -12.46 2.04
CA LYS A 85 21.17 -13.31 3.25
C LYS A 85 21.59 -14.75 2.97
N LYS A 86 21.14 -15.35 1.86
CA LYS A 86 21.55 -16.71 1.44
C LYS A 86 23.06 -16.81 1.16
N HIS A 87 23.63 -15.79 0.54
CA HIS A 87 25.07 -15.76 0.25
C HIS A 87 25.89 -15.72 1.55
N LYS A 88 25.51 -14.86 2.51
CA LYS A 88 26.15 -14.78 3.83
C LYS A 88 26.04 -16.06 4.65
N ALA A 89 24.88 -16.72 4.61
CA ALA A 89 24.68 -18.01 5.29
C ALA A 89 25.57 -19.12 4.69
N THR A 90 25.71 -19.16 3.36
CA THR A 90 26.57 -20.13 2.68
C THR A 90 28.06 -19.89 2.97
N GLU A 91 28.45 -18.63 3.16
CA GLU A 91 29.83 -18.24 3.47
C GLU A 91 30.22 -18.48 4.94
N GLN A 92 29.25 -18.43 5.87
CA GLN A 92 29.44 -18.84 7.27
C GLN A 92 29.58 -20.36 7.44
N VAL A 93 28.91 -21.18 6.61
CA VAL A 93 29.03 -22.65 6.66
C VAL A 93 30.35 -23.15 6.08
N ARG A 94 31.03 -22.33 5.26
CA ARG A 94 32.34 -22.66 4.66
C ARG A 94 33.55 -22.27 5.52
N ARG A 95 33.34 -21.64 6.68
CA ARG A 95 34.38 -21.28 7.65
C ARG A 95 34.26 -22.16 8.88
#